data_AF-Q178K2-F1
#
_entry.id   AF-Q178K2-F1
#
_cell.length_a   1.000
_cell.length_b   1.000
_cell.length_c   1.000
_cell.angle_alpha   90.00
_cell.angle_beta   90.00
_cell.angle_gamma   90.00
#
_symmetry.space_group_name_H-M   'P 1'
#
loop_
_entity.id
_entity.type
_entity.pdbx_description
1 polymer ?
#
loop_
_entity_poly.entity_id
_entity_poly.type
_entity_poly.pdbx_seq_one_letter_code
_entity_poly.pdbx_strand_id
1 'polypeptide(L)'
;MIRMPLKNVEDFEAQTNSAIFPVINSLNTHMITFFFVLGGMVLSVGFLNHIDRSKGFTLRYQWKKLLNRLARLLPAYAFIIFYQATVFKWTKKTPVAFKFVDYCSEHWWSNLLMINNVVHLSEPCLQYGWYLGADFQLFLIGLGIMTSIWRFPALKKICIGAMLIIAFAVPGIVIYLEKLDATMSFDMRHALNQLREYKEFLRYYTPFYTNAGTYFFGMIAGMVYHHVSKNSISVASRYTKQAFQYVFVLLIVLSAFLVILPWIKVEKPSIFLSIYGSALKAVWGITHATVFLMYAFKTDSVQVAFLEHPILRVLAKLSYSIYIVQYSIIHMVYSNLSVPIRYDMFNTVS
;
A
#
# COMPACT_ATOMS: atom_id res chain seq x y z
N MET A 1 -4.68 3.43 19.14
CA MET A 1 -5.49 2.81 20.21
C MET A 1 -4.65 2.13 21.29
N ILE A 2 -3.50 1.57 20.95
CA ILE A 2 -2.84 0.52 21.74
C ILE A 2 -2.05 0.99 22.98
N ARG A 3 -2.02 2.29 23.22
CA ARG A 3 -1.32 2.89 24.37
C ARG A 3 -2.26 3.57 25.35
N MET A 4 -3.57 3.49 25.13
CA MET A 4 -4.54 4.08 26.04
C MET A 4 -4.80 3.15 27.21
N PRO A 5 -4.96 3.70 28.43
CA PRO A 5 -5.37 2.88 29.55
C PRO A 5 -6.72 2.24 29.22
N LEU A 6 -6.82 0.93 29.35
CA LEU A 6 -8.04 0.16 29.09
C LEU A 6 -8.66 -0.26 30.42
N LYS A 7 -9.99 -0.16 30.53
CA LYS A 7 -10.71 -0.64 31.73
C LYS A 7 -10.84 -2.17 31.74
N ASN A 8 -10.88 -2.81 30.58
CA ASN A 8 -11.08 -4.24 30.39
C ASN A 8 -9.98 -4.83 29.51
N VAL A 9 -8.80 -5.00 30.10
CA VAL A 9 -7.64 -5.54 29.39
C VAL A 9 -7.92 -6.97 28.93
N GLU A 10 -8.51 -7.81 29.78
CA GLU A 10 -8.81 -9.23 29.52
C GLU A 10 -9.64 -9.46 28.24
N ASP A 11 -10.66 -8.62 28.00
CA ASP A 11 -11.49 -8.72 26.79
C ASP A 11 -10.68 -8.41 25.51
N PHE A 12 -9.78 -7.44 25.58
CA PHE A 12 -8.87 -7.10 24.49
C PHE A 12 -7.84 -8.21 24.26
N GLU A 13 -7.35 -8.84 25.32
CA GLU A 13 -6.47 -10.00 25.24
C GLU A 13 -7.17 -11.19 24.57
N ALA A 14 -8.39 -11.51 24.98
CA ALA A 14 -9.19 -12.58 24.42
C ALA A 14 -9.45 -12.38 22.93
N GLN A 15 -9.71 -11.14 22.49
CA GLN A 15 -9.90 -10.84 21.07
C GLN A 15 -8.60 -10.99 20.28
N THR A 16 -7.48 -10.46 20.79
CA THR A 16 -6.17 -10.54 20.12
C THR A 16 -5.70 -11.99 19.96
N ASN A 17 -6.01 -12.83 20.96
CA ASN A 17 -5.72 -14.26 20.97
C ASN A 17 -6.69 -15.10 20.12
N SER A 18 -7.76 -14.50 19.58
CA SER A 18 -8.70 -15.22 18.71
C SER A 18 -8.06 -15.59 17.37
N ALA A 19 -8.44 -16.73 16.80
CA ALA A 19 -7.91 -17.19 15.51
C ALA A 19 -8.25 -16.25 14.34
N ILE A 20 -9.31 -15.45 14.48
CA ILE A 20 -9.82 -14.55 13.43
C ILE A 20 -9.02 -13.25 13.36
N PHE A 21 -8.53 -12.75 14.50
CA PHE A 21 -7.89 -11.45 14.58
C PHE A 21 -6.61 -11.34 13.70
N PRO A 22 -5.66 -12.29 13.74
CA PRO A 22 -4.49 -12.27 12.87
C PRO A 22 -4.84 -12.34 11.38
N VAL A 23 -5.92 -13.06 11.03
CA VAL A 23 -6.40 -13.18 9.64
C VAL A 23 -6.92 -11.84 9.13
N ILE A 24 -7.82 -11.19 9.86
CA ILE A 24 -8.36 -9.87 9.48
C ILE A 24 -7.24 -8.84 9.37
N ASN A 25 -6.31 -8.87 10.31
CA ASN A 25 -5.20 -7.94 10.32
C ASN A 25 -4.20 -8.18 9.16
N SER A 26 -3.95 -9.44 8.81
CA SER A 26 -3.15 -9.79 7.63
C SER A 26 -3.81 -9.29 6.34
N LEU A 27 -5.14 -9.47 6.21
CA LEU A 27 -5.92 -8.91 5.09
C LEU A 27 -5.79 -7.38 4.99
N ASN A 28 -5.90 -6.67 6.12
CA ASN A 28 -5.73 -5.22 6.16
C ASN A 28 -4.33 -4.79 5.69
N THR A 29 -3.30 -5.47 6.19
CA THR A 29 -1.90 -5.24 5.82
C THR A 29 -1.72 -5.36 4.30
N HIS A 30 -2.25 -6.42 3.68
CA HIS A 30 -2.12 -6.65 2.25
C HIS A 30 -3.04 -5.79 1.37
N MET A 31 -4.06 -5.14 1.93
CA MET A 31 -4.94 -4.22 1.20
C MET A 31 -4.18 -3.06 0.53
N ILE A 32 -3.06 -2.61 1.12
CA ILE A 32 -2.25 -1.52 0.53
C ILE A 32 -1.72 -1.88 -0.88
N THR A 33 -1.53 -3.17 -1.16
CA THR A 33 -1.04 -3.65 -2.46
C THR A 33 -2.01 -3.32 -3.59
N PHE A 34 -3.31 -3.19 -3.31
CA PHE A 34 -4.32 -2.73 -4.25
C PHE A 34 -3.95 -1.36 -4.85
N PHE A 35 -3.53 -0.43 -3.99
CA PHE A 35 -3.21 0.93 -4.42
C PHE A 35 -1.91 0.99 -5.23
N PHE A 36 -0.89 0.21 -4.86
CA PHE A 36 0.34 0.13 -5.65
C PHE A 36 0.10 -0.45 -7.04
N VAL A 37 -0.69 -1.53 -7.14
CA VAL A 37 -1.08 -2.12 -8.43
C VAL A 37 -1.86 -1.11 -9.27
N LEU A 38 -2.82 -0.41 -8.67
CA LEU A 38 -3.60 0.62 -9.35
C LEU A 38 -2.69 1.75 -9.89
N GLY A 39 -1.75 2.22 -9.06
CA GLY A 39 -0.76 3.24 -9.43
C GLY A 39 0.07 2.81 -10.66
N GLY A 40 0.63 1.60 -10.62
CA GLY A 40 1.40 1.03 -11.72
C GLY A 40 0.59 0.86 -13.01
N MET A 41 -0.66 0.38 -12.90
CA MET A 41 -1.54 0.18 -14.06
C MET A 41 -1.92 1.51 -14.71
N VAL A 42 -2.38 2.49 -13.93
CA VAL A 42 -2.77 3.81 -14.43
C VAL A 42 -1.58 4.54 -15.04
N LEU A 43 -0.39 4.41 -14.45
CA LEU A 43 0.85 4.94 -15.02
C LEU A 43 1.11 4.34 -16.41
N SER A 44 1.16 3.01 -16.53
CA SER A 44 1.45 2.34 -17.80
C SER A 44 0.42 2.65 -18.89
N VAL A 45 -0.88 2.57 -18.57
CA VAL A 45 -1.96 2.86 -19.52
C VAL A 45 -1.92 4.32 -19.95
N GLY A 46 -1.78 5.25 -19.00
CA GLY A 46 -1.70 6.67 -19.29
C GLY A 46 -0.48 7.04 -20.14
N PHE A 47 0.65 6.36 -19.93
CA PHE A 47 1.86 6.54 -20.70
C PHE A 47 1.72 6.03 -22.14
N LEU A 48 1.24 4.80 -22.32
CA LEU A 48 1.06 4.19 -23.64
C LEU A 48 0.01 4.92 -24.48
N ASN A 49 -1.11 5.32 -23.87
CA ASN A 49 -2.14 6.13 -24.54
C ASN A 49 -1.62 7.50 -24.97
N HIS A 50 -0.69 8.09 -24.22
CA HIS A 50 -0.07 9.35 -24.63
C HIS A 50 0.80 9.17 -25.87
N ILE A 51 1.66 8.15 -25.88
CA ILE A 51 2.53 7.84 -27.03
C ILE A 51 1.72 7.55 -28.30
N ASP A 52 0.59 6.85 -28.18
CA ASP A 52 -0.27 6.58 -29.34
C ASP A 52 -0.89 7.87 -29.90
N ARG A 53 -1.20 8.86 -29.05
CA ARG A 53 -1.82 10.13 -29.45
C ARG A 53 -0.80 11.16 -29.95
N SER A 54 0.34 11.28 -29.27
CA SER A 54 1.42 12.20 -29.64
C SER A 54 2.57 11.40 -30.24
N LYS A 55 2.80 11.53 -31.55
CA LYS A 55 3.89 10.88 -32.30
C LYS A 55 5.31 11.25 -31.84
N GLY A 56 5.47 11.93 -30.70
CA GLY A 56 6.75 12.31 -30.12
C GLY A 56 6.72 12.21 -28.60
N PHE A 57 7.81 11.69 -28.04
CA PHE A 57 8.11 11.79 -26.62
C PHE A 57 8.91 13.05 -26.37
N THR A 58 8.56 13.79 -25.33
CA THR A 58 9.35 14.94 -24.89
C THR A 58 9.57 14.82 -23.40
N LEU A 59 10.77 15.12 -22.91
CA LEU A 59 11.06 15.27 -21.47
C LEU A 59 10.03 16.19 -20.77
N ARG A 60 9.47 17.15 -21.52
CA ARG A 60 8.35 18.02 -21.12
C ARG A 60 7.11 17.24 -20.65
N TYR A 61 6.79 16.10 -21.26
CA TYR A 61 5.67 15.25 -20.83
C TYR A 61 5.92 14.67 -19.44
N GLN A 62 7.13 14.15 -19.20
CA GLN A 62 7.51 13.59 -17.90
C GLN A 62 7.48 14.63 -16.80
N TRP A 63 8.05 15.81 -17.10
CA TRP A 63 8.01 16.93 -16.18
C TRP A 63 6.57 17.37 -15.89
N LYS A 64 5.72 17.49 -16.92
CA LYS A 64 4.30 17.84 -16.75
C LYS A 64 3.55 16.81 -15.91
N LYS A 65 3.78 15.52 -16.13
CA LYS A 65 3.16 14.44 -15.32
C LYS A 65 3.60 14.50 -13.86
N LEU A 66 4.89 14.72 -13.61
CA LEU A 66 5.44 14.89 -12.28
C LEU A 66 4.84 16.10 -11.57
N LEU A 67 4.89 17.28 -12.22
CA LEU A 67 4.35 18.52 -11.66
C LEU A 67 2.84 18.41 -11.38
N ASN A 68 2.06 17.84 -12.30
CA ASN A 68 0.62 17.64 -12.08
C ASN A 68 0.35 16.72 -10.89
N ARG A 69 1.18 15.70 -10.67
CA ARG A 69 1.05 14.80 -9.53
C ARG A 69 1.42 15.51 -8.22
N LEU A 70 2.50 16.29 -8.21
CA LEU A 70 2.90 17.11 -7.06
C LEU A 70 1.85 18.17 -6.73
N ALA A 71 1.35 18.91 -7.72
CA ALA A 71 0.31 19.92 -7.53
C ALA A 71 -0.99 19.34 -6.97
N ARG A 72 -1.28 18.06 -7.26
CA ARG A 72 -2.44 17.36 -6.70
C ARG A 72 -2.25 16.91 -5.25
N LEU A 73 -1.06 16.44 -4.88
CA LEU A 73 -0.81 15.81 -3.58
C LEU A 73 -0.21 16.79 -2.57
N LEU A 74 0.84 17.50 -2.97
CA LEU A 74 1.70 18.26 -2.07
C LEU A 74 0.98 19.37 -1.29
N PRO A 75 0.03 20.15 -1.84
CA PRO A 75 -0.59 21.24 -1.09
C PRO A 75 -1.32 20.76 0.17
N ALA A 76 -2.17 19.75 0.04
CA ALA A 76 -2.91 19.21 1.18
C ALA A 76 -1.97 18.47 2.15
N TYR A 77 -0.96 17.76 1.63
CA TYR A 77 0.02 17.08 2.47
C TYR A 77 0.87 18.05 3.28
N ALA A 78 1.35 19.13 2.65
CA ALA A 78 2.13 20.19 3.29
C ALA A 78 1.31 20.89 4.38
N PHE A 79 0.00 21.11 4.16
CA PHE A 79 -0.87 21.65 5.19
C PHE A 79 -0.96 20.73 6.42
N ILE A 80 -1.10 19.42 6.22
CA ILE A 80 -1.14 18.47 7.35
C ILE A 80 0.20 18.40 8.08
N ILE A 81 1.32 18.42 7.34
CA ILE A 81 2.66 18.48 7.93
C ILE A 81 2.81 19.76 8.76
N PHE A 82 2.38 20.90 8.24
CA PHE A 82 2.40 22.17 8.95
C PHE A 82 1.56 22.11 10.23
N TYR A 83 0.32 21.62 10.14
CA TYR A 83 -0.56 21.43 11.30
C TYR A 83 0.11 20.55 12.37
N GLN A 84 0.68 19.41 11.97
CA GLN A 84 1.32 18.47 12.88
C GLN A 84 2.58 19.08 13.52
N ALA A 85 3.41 19.77 12.75
CA ALA A 85 4.64 20.38 13.24
C ALA A 85 4.41 21.57 14.20
N THR A 86 3.29 22.29 14.05
CA THR A 86 3.03 23.56 14.77
C THR A 86 1.84 23.45 15.72
N VAL A 87 0.62 23.32 15.20
CA VAL A 87 -0.64 23.41 15.95
C VAL A 87 -0.82 22.23 16.89
N PHE A 88 -0.51 21.00 16.44
CA PHE A 88 -0.76 19.79 17.22
C PHE A 88 -0.09 19.80 18.61
N LYS A 89 1.07 20.43 18.74
CA LYS A 89 1.78 20.57 20.04
C LYS A 89 0.92 21.26 21.11
N TRP A 90 0.12 22.25 20.71
CA TRP A 90 -0.76 23.00 21.60
C TRP A 90 -2.06 22.26 21.94
N THR A 91 -2.38 21.20 21.20
CA THR A 91 -3.59 20.40 21.44
C THR A 91 -3.40 19.32 22.50
N LYS A 92 -2.18 19.11 23.00
CA LYS A 92 -1.85 18.08 24.00
C LYS A 92 -2.14 18.58 25.42
N LYS A 93 -3.34 18.31 25.93
CA LYS A 93 -3.79 18.80 27.25
C LYS A 93 -3.80 17.77 28.37
N THR A 94 -3.65 16.48 28.07
CA THR A 94 -3.80 15.41 29.07
C THR A 94 -2.49 14.70 29.37
N PRO A 95 -2.36 14.06 30.55
CA PRO A 95 -1.23 13.19 30.87
C PRO A 95 -1.07 12.02 29.89
N VAL A 96 -2.08 11.63 29.11
CA VAL A 96 -1.93 10.56 28.10
C VAL A 96 -1.13 11.05 26.88
N ALA A 97 -1.04 12.36 26.67
CA ALA A 97 -0.40 12.95 25.50
C ALA A 97 1.10 12.65 25.36
N PHE A 98 1.83 12.33 26.46
CA PHE A 98 3.25 11.93 26.36
C PHE A 98 3.45 10.66 25.52
N LYS A 99 2.41 9.81 25.40
CA LYS A 99 2.47 8.58 24.60
C LYS A 99 2.46 8.88 23.09
N PHE A 100 2.10 10.09 22.69
CA PHE A 100 2.08 10.57 21.31
C PHE A 100 3.27 11.51 21.05
N VAL A 101 4.48 10.94 21.07
CA VAL A 101 5.73 11.67 20.74
C VAL A 101 5.69 12.10 19.27
N ASP A 102 5.96 13.38 19.03
CA ASP A 102 5.90 13.99 17.69
C ASP A 102 7.29 14.47 17.26
N TYR A 103 7.76 13.97 16.11
CA TYR A 103 9.05 14.33 15.52
C TYR A 103 8.91 15.30 14.34
N CYS A 104 7.70 15.80 14.08
CA CYS A 104 7.44 16.67 12.93
C CYS A 104 8.21 17.98 12.95
N SER A 105 8.57 18.55 14.10
CA SER A 105 9.37 19.78 14.09
C SER A 105 10.77 19.59 13.52
N GLU A 106 11.34 18.40 13.60
CA GLU A 106 12.71 18.11 13.15
C GLU A 106 12.74 17.38 11.81
N HIS A 107 11.74 16.51 11.56
CA HIS A 107 11.75 15.61 10.41
C HIS A 107 10.65 15.89 9.37
N TRP A 108 9.95 17.03 9.44
CA TRP A 108 8.90 17.43 8.47
C TRP A 108 9.35 17.36 7.00
N TRP A 109 10.60 17.74 6.74
CA TRP A 109 11.18 17.81 5.41
C TRP A 109 11.24 16.44 4.72
N SER A 110 11.42 15.35 5.49
CA SER A 110 11.48 13.99 4.95
C SER A 110 10.15 13.57 4.32
N ASN A 111 9.02 13.98 4.92
CA ASN A 111 7.69 13.75 4.39
C ASN A 111 7.43 14.63 3.16
N LEU A 112 7.83 15.92 3.17
CA LEU A 112 7.67 16.79 2.00
C LEU A 112 8.46 16.31 0.78
N LEU A 113 9.68 15.80 1.00
CA LEU A 113 10.51 15.20 -0.05
C LEU A 113 10.06 13.78 -0.44
N MET A 114 9.06 13.22 0.24
CA MET A 114 8.50 11.89 -0.02
C MET A 114 9.54 10.76 0.15
N ILE A 115 10.44 10.89 1.14
CA ILE A 115 11.51 9.93 1.48
C ILE A 115 11.44 9.43 2.93
N ASN A 116 10.35 9.73 3.63
CA ASN A 116 10.10 9.34 5.03
C ASN A 116 9.94 7.82 5.23
N ASN A 117 9.89 7.03 4.16
CA ASN A 117 9.87 5.56 4.17
C ASN A 117 11.27 4.95 3.98
N VAL A 118 12.32 5.77 3.98
CA VAL A 118 13.73 5.34 3.86
C VAL A 118 14.57 6.02 4.94
N VAL A 119 14.33 7.31 5.17
CA VAL A 119 15.02 8.11 6.20
C VAL A 119 14.12 8.25 7.43
N HIS A 120 14.70 8.20 8.62
CA HIS A 120 13.99 8.33 9.91
C HIS A 120 12.81 7.34 10.04
N LEU A 121 13.00 6.08 9.64
CA LEU A 121 11.96 5.04 9.65
C LEU A 121 11.24 4.91 11.00
N SER A 122 11.98 4.95 12.10
CA SER A 122 11.44 4.87 13.46
C SER A 122 10.82 6.19 13.94
N GLU A 123 11.26 7.33 13.41
CA GLU A 123 10.89 8.67 13.89
C GLU A 123 10.39 9.59 12.76
N PRO A 124 9.47 9.14 11.89
CA PRO A 124 8.96 9.98 10.81
C PRO A 124 8.06 11.08 11.40
N CYS A 125 7.94 12.20 10.68
CA CYS A 125 6.94 13.21 11.01
C CYS A 125 5.52 12.61 10.90
N LEU A 126 5.11 12.20 9.70
CA LEU A 126 3.84 11.50 9.50
C LEU A 126 4.09 10.03 9.24
N GLN A 127 3.97 9.20 10.28
CA GLN A 127 4.21 7.76 10.19
C GLN A 127 3.30 7.09 9.16
N TYR A 128 2.02 7.47 9.12
CA TYR A 128 1.06 6.97 8.13
C TYR A 128 1.37 7.42 6.69
N GLY A 129 2.16 8.49 6.51
CA GLY A 129 2.53 9.02 5.20
C GLY A 129 3.57 8.20 4.42
N TRP A 130 4.06 7.10 4.99
CA TRP A 130 5.03 6.19 4.35
C TRP A 130 4.58 5.72 2.97
N TYR A 131 3.28 5.44 2.80
CA TYR A 131 2.73 4.95 1.53
C TYR A 131 2.85 6.00 0.43
N LEU A 132 2.63 7.28 0.75
CA LEU A 132 2.80 8.37 -0.21
C LEU A 132 4.25 8.48 -0.67
N GLY A 133 5.21 8.33 0.25
CA GLY A 133 6.64 8.25 -0.05
C GLY A 133 6.96 7.11 -1.01
N ALA A 134 6.53 5.90 -0.65
CA ALA A 134 6.75 4.71 -1.45
C ALA A 134 6.11 4.79 -2.85
N ASP A 135 4.84 5.23 -2.94
CA ASP A 135 4.13 5.39 -4.21
C ASP A 135 4.78 6.46 -5.09
N PHE A 136 5.31 7.53 -4.51
CA PHE A 136 6.04 8.54 -5.27
C PHE A 136 7.36 8.03 -5.84
N GLN A 137 8.14 7.29 -5.06
CA GLN A 137 9.38 6.68 -5.52
C GLN A 137 9.11 5.65 -6.63
N LEU A 138 8.10 4.79 -6.45
CA LEU A 138 7.69 3.80 -7.45
C LEU A 138 7.12 4.44 -8.72
N PHE A 139 6.41 5.57 -8.59
CA PHE A 139 5.99 6.35 -9.74
C PHE A 139 7.18 6.85 -10.57
N LEU A 140 8.23 7.39 -9.93
CA LEU A 140 9.44 7.83 -10.63
C LEU A 140 10.16 6.66 -11.31
N ILE A 141 10.34 5.54 -10.60
CA ILE A 141 10.96 4.33 -11.13
C ILE A 141 10.16 3.80 -12.32
N GLY A 142 8.84 3.66 -12.16
CA GLY A 142 7.95 3.19 -13.22
C GLY A 142 7.96 4.11 -14.44
N LEU A 143 8.01 5.43 -14.23
CA LEU A 143 8.09 6.40 -15.32
C LEU A 143 9.40 6.26 -16.09
N GLY A 144 10.51 6.04 -15.37
CA GLY A 144 11.82 5.71 -15.95
C GLY A 144 11.78 4.42 -16.77
N ILE A 145 11.24 3.33 -16.21
CA ILE A 145 11.10 2.05 -16.90
C ILE A 145 10.29 2.20 -18.19
N MET A 146 9.13 2.85 -18.14
CA MET A 146 8.29 3.07 -19.32
C MET A 146 8.99 3.92 -20.39
N THR A 147 9.77 4.92 -19.96
CA THR A 147 10.61 5.73 -20.85
C THR A 147 11.68 4.89 -21.54
N SER A 148 12.39 4.06 -20.79
CA SER A 148 13.44 3.19 -21.31
C SER A 148 12.88 2.17 -22.31
N ILE A 149 11.71 1.58 -22.01
CA ILE A 149 11.01 0.67 -22.93
C ILE A 149 10.60 1.40 -24.22
N TRP A 150 10.09 2.63 -24.11
CA TRP A 150 9.72 3.41 -25.28
C TRP A 150 10.92 3.80 -26.14
N ARG A 151 12.01 4.27 -25.52
CA ARG A 151 13.23 4.69 -26.22
C ARG A 151 13.97 3.52 -26.84
N PHE A 152 13.99 2.38 -26.16
CA PHE A 152 14.67 1.16 -26.56
C PHE A 152 13.73 -0.05 -26.47
N PRO A 153 12.89 -0.30 -27.50
CA PRO A 153 11.91 -1.38 -27.47
C PRO A 153 12.50 -2.78 -27.22
N ALA A 154 13.76 -2.99 -27.61
CA ALA A 154 14.52 -4.22 -27.33
C ALA A 154 14.64 -4.52 -25.82
N LEU A 155 14.65 -3.49 -24.97
CA LEU A 155 14.73 -3.64 -23.52
C LEU A 155 13.43 -4.14 -22.89
N LYS A 156 12.30 -4.16 -23.62
CA LYS A 156 10.99 -4.53 -23.05
C LYS A 156 11.04 -5.87 -22.30
N LYS A 157 11.58 -6.92 -22.93
CA LYS A 157 11.67 -8.26 -22.33
C LYS A 157 12.58 -8.26 -21.11
N ILE A 158 13.70 -7.55 -21.18
CA ILE A 158 14.68 -7.42 -20.09
C ILE A 158 14.05 -6.70 -18.90
N CYS A 159 13.37 -5.56 -19.12
CA CYS A 159 12.68 -4.81 -18.08
C CYS A 159 11.58 -5.64 -17.42
N ILE A 160 10.78 -6.40 -18.19
CA ILE A 160 9.75 -7.29 -17.63
C ILE A 160 10.39 -8.41 -16.79
N GLY A 161 11.45 -9.05 -17.29
CA GLY A 161 12.20 -10.05 -16.53
C GLY A 161 12.76 -9.48 -15.22
N ALA A 162 13.38 -8.31 -15.27
CA ALA A 162 13.89 -7.63 -14.08
C ALA A 162 12.79 -7.26 -13.08
N MET A 163 11.64 -6.75 -13.56
CA MET A 163 10.48 -6.46 -12.71
C MET A 163 10.00 -7.71 -11.96
N LEU A 164 9.90 -8.85 -12.65
CA LEU A 164 9.50 -10.12 -12.05
C LEU A 164 10.54 -10.61 -11.03
N ILE A 165 11.83 -10.60 -11.40
CA ILE A 165 12.91 -11.00 -10.48
C ILE A 165 12.89 -10.14 -9.21
N ILE A 166 12.79 -8.82 -9.36
CA ILE A 166 12.73 -7.89 -8.22
C ILE A 166 11.50 -8.16 -7.34
N ALA A 167 10.34 -8.45 -7.96
CA ALA A 167 9.10 -8.71 -7.24
C ALA A 167 9.19 -9.90 -6.27
N PHE A 168 9.94 -10.94 -6.64
CA PHE A 168 10.12 -12.13 -5.80
C PHE A 168 11.40 -12.07 -4.94
N ALA A 169 12.51 -11.56 -5.48
CA ALA A 169 13.80 -11.60 -4.81
C ALA A 169 13.88 -10.57 -3.67
N VAL A 170 13.48 -9.32 -3.89
CA VAL A 170 13.71 -8.24 -2.92
C VAL A 170 12.96 -8.46 -1.60
N PRO A 171 11.66 -8.79 -1.58
CA PRO A 171 10.97 -9.09 -0.32
C PRO A 171 11.63 -10.25 0.45
N GLY A 172 12.08 -11.29 -0.25
CA GLY A 172 12.66 -12.48 0.35
C GLY A 172 14.05 -12.26 0.90
N ILE A 173 14.89 -11.53 0.16
CA ILE A 173 16.21 -11.10 0.63
C ILE A 173 16.05 -10.27 1.92
N VAL A 174 15.09 -9.35 1.95
CA VAL A 174 14.84 -8.52 3.13
C VAL A 174 14.37 -9.35 4.31
N ILE A 175 13.41 -10.26 4.12
CA ILE A 175 12.94 -11.17 5.19
C ILE A 175 14.11 -11.99 5.76
N TYR A 176 14.97 -12.52 4.90
CA TYR A 176 16.11 -13.34 5.31
C TYR A 176 17.14 -12.54 6.11
N LEU A 177 17.60 -11.41 5.56
CA LEU A 177 18.68 -10.61 6.13
C LEU A 177 18.25 -9.91 7.42
N GLU A 178 17.03 -9.38 7.46
CA GLU A 178 16.49 -8.66 8.62
C GLU A 178 15.91 -9.62 9.68
N LYS A 179 15.94 -10.94 9.43
CA LYS A 179 15.41 -11.99 10.33
C LYS A 179 13.95 -11.72 10.71
N LEU A 180 13.11 -11.49 9.71
CA LEU A 180 11.71 -11.11 9.89
C LEU A 180 10.77 -12.32 9.77
N ASP A 181 9.56 -12.17 10.30
CA ASP A 181 8.46 -13.03 9.87
C ASP A 181 8.06 -12.73 8.42
N ALA A 182 7.46 -13.72 7.77
CA ALA A 182 6.98 -13.59 6.39
C ALA A 182 5.79 -12.62 6.26
N THR A 183 5.07 -12.40 7.35
CA THR A 183 3.91 -11.52 7.44
C THR A 183 4.02 -10.62 8.64
N MET A 184 3.54 -9.38 8.50
CA MET A 184 3.27 -8.51 9.63
C MET A 184 1.98 -8.98 10.32
N SER A 185 2.14 -9.66 11.46
CA SER A 185 1.04 -10.04 12.35
C SER A 185 0.99 -9.09 13.54
N PHE A 186 -0.20 -8.60 13.87
CA PHE A 186 -0.41 -7.90 15.13
C PHE A 186 -0.76 -8.94 16.19
N ASP A 187 0.09 -9.04 17.20
CA ASP A 187 -0.12 -9.83 18.43
C ASP A 187 -0.05 -8.86 19.62
N MET A 188 -0.47 -9.26 20.82
CA MET A 188 -0.49 -8.40 22.00
C MET A 188 0.92 -7.87 22.36
N ARG A 189 1.98 -8.65 22.15
CA ARG A 189 3.36 -8.15 22.29
C ARG A 189 3.66 -7.01 21.31
N HIS A 190 3.14 -7.09 20.09
CA HIS A 190 3.21 -6.03 19.07
C HIS A 190 2.28 -4.86 19.38
N ALA A 191 1.19 -5.13 20.09
CA ALA A 191 0.24 -4.14 20.56
C ALA A 191 0.89 -3.23 21.61
N LEU A 192 1.65 -3.80 22.54
CA LEU A 192 2.38 -3.06 23.57
C LEU A 192 3.56 -2.23 22.99
N ASN A 193 4.22 -2.74 21.94
CA ASN A 193 5.31 -2.05 21.25
C ASN A 193 4.77 -0.97 20.28
N GLN A 194 5.50 0.13 20.08
CA GLN A 194 5.10 1.09 19.05
C GLN A 194 5.30 0.50 17.65
N LEU A 195 4.45 0.88 16.69
CA LEU A 195 4.72 0.64 15.25
C LEU A 195 6.13 1.16 14.85
N ARG A 196 6.66 2.13 15.58
CA ARG A 196 8.02 2.71 15.43
C ARG A 196 9.15 1.79 15.88
N GLU A 197 8.86 0.74 16.63
CA GLU A 197 9.83 -0.25 17.11
C GLU A 197 9.66 -1.59 16.39
N TYR A 198 8.58 -1.73 15.61
CA TYR A 198 8.22 -2.98 14.95
C TYR A 198 8.99 -3.16 13.64
N LYS A 199 9.97 -4.06 13.65
CA LYS A 199 10.91 -4.25 12.53
C LYS A 199 10.21 -4.68 11.24
N GLU A 200 9.21 -5.54 11.32
CA GLU A 200 8.42 -6.00 10.18
C GLU A 200 7.70 -4.81 9.51
N PHE A 201 7.18 -3.87 10.31
CA PHE A 201 6.60 -2.65 9.77
C PHE A 201 7.67 -1.76 9.10
N LEU A 202 8.78 -1.51 9.78
CA LEU A 202 9.82 -0.58 9.31
C LEU A 202 10.65 -1.11 8.13
N ARG A 203 10.96 -2.40 8.11
CA ARG A 203 11.93 -2.98 7.16
C ARG A 203 11.26 -3.76 6.04
N TYR A 204 10.06 -4.29 6.27
CA TYR A 204 9.34 -5.10 5.27
C TYR A 204 8.08 -4.42 4.72
N TYR A 205 7.26 -3.80 5.57
CA TYR A 205 5.99 -3.24 5.17
C TYR A 205 6.11 -1.87 4.49
N THR A 206 6.86 -0.94 5.10
CA THR A 206 6.93 0.47 4.67
C THR A 206 7.86 0.78 3.49
N PRO A 207 9.00 0.10 3.26
CA PRO A 207 9.93 0.54 2.22
C PRO A 207 9.39 0.34 0.80
N PHE A 208 9.77 1.22 -0.13
CA PHE A 208 9.31 1.12 -1.51
C PHE A 208 9.83 -0.13 -2.22
N TYR A 209 11.06 -0.56 -1.91
CA TYR A 209 11.72 -1.66 -2.60
C TYR A 209 11.05 -3.01 -2.34
N THR A 210 10.52 -3.26 -1.14
CA THR A 210 9.74 -4.48 -0.87
C THR A 210 8.34 -4.43 -1.49
N ASN A 211 7.83 -3.24 -1.80
CA ASN A 211 6.51 -3.03 -2.44
C ASN A 211 6.63 -2.87 -3.96
N ALA A 212 7.83 -2.78 -4.51
CA ALA A 212 8.05 -2.54 -5.94
C ALA A 212 7.39 -3.62 -6.82
N GLY A 213 7.40 -4.87 -6.37
CA GLY A 213 6.78 -5.98 -7.10
C GLY A 213 5.29 -5.79 -7.36
N THR A 214 4.52 -5.32 -6.38
CA THR A 214 3.07 -5.11 -6.53
C THR A 214 2.79 -3.99 -7.52
N TYR A 215 3.57 -2.91 -7.47
CA TYR A 215 3.51 -1.84 -8.47
C TYR A 215 3.85 -2.35 -9.88
N PHE A 216 4.86 -3.20 -10.01
CA PHE A 216 5.25 -3.79 -11.29
C PHE A 216 4.19 -4.73 -11.87
N PHE A 217 3.50 -5.53 -11.05
CA PHE A 217 2.35 -6.31 -11.53
C PHE A 217 1.25 -5.40 -12.11
N GLY A 218 1.00 -4.26 -11.49
CA GLY A 218 0.15 -3.21 -12.04
C GLY A 218 0.64 -2.69 -13.39
N MET A 219 1.93 -2.39 -13.51
CA MET A 219 2.52 -1.91 -14.77
C MET A 219 2.39 -2.96 -15.89
N ILE A 220 2.65 -4.23 -15.58
CA ILE A 220 2.50 -5.35 -16.53
C ILE A 220 1.04 -5.48 -16.95
N ALA A 221 0.09 -5.43 -16.01
CA ALA A 221 -1.34 -5.43 -16.32
C ALA A 221 -1.72 -4.25 -17.22
N GLY A 222 -1.21 -3.05 -16.96
CA GLY A 222 -1.45 -1.89 -17.82
C GLY A 222 -0.92 -2.08 -19.26
N MET A 223 0.25 -2.70 -19.42
CA MET A 223 0.79 -3.05 -20.74
C MET A 223 -0.07 -4.11 -21.45
N VAL A 224 -0.56 -5.12 -20.74
CA VAL A 224 -1.47 -6.15 -21.27
C VAL A 224 -2.78 -5.52 -21.71
N TYR A 225 -3.40 -4.69 -20.86
CA TYR A 225 -4.63 -3.98 -21.17
C TYR A 225 -4.50 -3.14 -22.45
N HIS A 226 -3.44 -2.35 -22.55
CA HIS A 226 -3.20 -1.51 -23.73
C HIS A 226 -3.01 -2.34 -25.00
N HIS A 227 -2.24 -3.42 -24.95
CA HIS A 227 -2.03 -4.31 -26.09
C HIS A 227 -3.32 -4.96 -26.58
N VAL A 228 -4.13 -5.48 -25.64
CA VAL A 228 -5.42 -6.12 -25.94
C VAL A 228 -6.42 -5.12 -26.53
N SER A 229 -6.52 -3.93 -25.93
CA SER A 229 -7.42 -2.87 -26.39
C SER A 229 -7.02 -2.34 -27.77
N LYS A 230 -5.72 -2.10 -28.01
CA LYS A 230 -5.21 -1.58 -29.29
C LYS A 230 -5.40 -2.56 -30.45
N ASN A 231 -5.20 -3.86 -30.19
CA ASN A 231 -5.34 -4.90 -31.20
C ASN A 231 -6.79 -5.40 -31.37
N SER A 232 -7.77 -4.79 -30.70
CA SER A 232 -9.17 -5.22 -30.71
C SER A 232 -9.34 -6.71 -30.43
N ILE A 233 -8.48 -7.28 -29.58
CA ILE A 233 -8.52 -8.70 -29.24
C ILE A 233 -9.81 -8.94 -28.44
N SER A 234 -10.69 -9.78 -28.98
CA SER A 234 -11.95 -10.11 -28.32
C SER A 234 -11.70 -10.90 -27.03
N VAL A 235 -11.69 -10.19 -25.90
CA VAL A 235 -11.75 -10.77 -24.55
C VAL A 235 -13.18 -11.22 -24.21
N ALA A 236 -14.14 -11.00 -25.11
CA ALA A 236 -15.54 -11.32 -24.91
C ALA A 236 -15.81 -12.84 -24.92
N SER A 237 -14.85 -13.66 -25.39
CA SER A 237 -14.98 -15.11 -25.45
C SER A 237 -15.29 -15.69 -24.06
N ARG A 238 -16.24 -16.63 -24.01
CA ARG A 238 -16.64 -17.32 -22.77
C ARG A 238 -15.43 -17.97 -22.09
N TYR A 239 -14.54 -18.57 -22.87
CA TYR A 239 -13.35 -19.26 -22.38
C TYR A 239 -12.35 -18.31 -21.71
N THR A 240 -12.13 -17.12 -22.29
CA THR A 240 -11.24 -16.12 -21.69
C THR A 240 -11.82 -15.62 -20.36
N LYS A 241 -13.12 -15.32 -20.31
CA LYS A 241 -13.81 -14.91 -19.06
C LYS A 241 -13.75 -15.99 -17.98
N GLN A 242 -13.97 -17.24 -18.35
CA GLN A 242 -13.87 -18.38 -17.44
C GLN A 242 -12.44 -18.58 -16.93
N ALA A 243 -11.43 -18.50 -17.81
CA ALA A 243 -10.03 -18.60 -17.43
C ALA A 243 -9.65 -17.51 -16.41
N PHE A 244 -10.05 -16.25 -16.63
CA PHE A 244 -9.85 -15.17 -15.67
C PHE A 244 -10.54 -15.45 -14.32
N GLN A 245 -11.75 -15.99 -14.33
CA GLN A 245 -12.46 -16.37 -13.10
C GLN A 245 -11.77 -17.50 -12.34
N TYR A 246 -11.33 -18.56 -13.03
CA TYR A 246 -10.60 -19.66 -12.40
C TYR A 246 -9.26 -19.20 -11.82
N VAL A 247 -8.51 -18.37 -12.55
CA VAL A 247 -7.26 -17.77 -12.06
C VAL A 247 -7.53 -16.92 -10.84
N PHE A 248 -8.59 -16.10 -10.85
CA PHE A 248 -8.95 -15.27 -9.70
C PHE A 248 -9.30 -16.11 -8.46
N VAL A 249 -10.14 -17.14 -8.62
CA VAL A 249 -10.49 -18.05 -7.51
C VAL A 249 -9.26 -18.76 -6.98
N LEU A 250 -8.40 -19.28 -7.86
CA LEU A 250 -7.14 -19.93 -7.48
C LEU A 250 -6.25 -18.99 -6.65
N LEU A 251 -6.11 -17.73 -7.09
CA LEU A 251 -5.30 -16.74 -6.40
C LEU A 251 -5.87 -16.32 -5.05
N ILE A 252 -7.21 -16.26 -4.90
CA ILE A 252 -7.86 -16.04 -3.60
C ILE A 252 -7.61 -17.23 -2.66
N VAL A 253 -7.79 -18.46 -3.14
CA VAL A 253 -7.55 -19.66 -2.34
C VAL A 253 -6.09 -19.72 -1.91
N LEU A 254 -5.16 -19.43 -2.82
CA LEU A 254 -3.74 -19.34 -2.52
C LEU A 254 -3.45 -18.23 -1.50
N SER A 255 -4.06 -17.06 -1.63
CA SER A 255 -3.92 -15.97 -0.65
C SER A 255 -4.43 -16.38 0.73
N ALA A 256 -5.61 -17.01 0.81
CA ALA A 256 -6.19 -17.48 2.06
C ALA A 256 -5.30 -18.54 2.73
N PHE A 257 -4.82 -19.53 1.97
CA PHE A 257 -3.89 -20.54 2.45
C PHE A 257 -2.58 -19.91 2.96
N LEU A 258 -2.02 -18.98 2.17
CA LEU A 258 -0.83 -18.24 2.54
C LEU A 258 -1.07 -17.21 3.65
N VAL A 259 -2.27 -17.02 4.19
CA VAL A 259 -2.50 -16.21 5.40
C VAL A 259 -2.54 -17.09 6.66
N ILE A 260 -2.80 -18.39 6.51
CA ILE A 260 -2.98 -19.35 7.62
C ILE A 260 -1.67 -20.07 7.98
N LEU A 261 -0.65 -20.03 7.13
CA LEU A 261 0.65 -20.64 7.41
C LEU A 261 1.53 -19.98 8.51
N PRO A 262 1.41 -18.68 8.89
CA PRO A 262 2.28 -18.07 9.91
C PRO A 262 2.06 -18.59 11.34
N TRP A 263 1.03 -19.42 11.56
CA TRP A 263 0.81 -20.10 12.85
C TRP A 263 1.89 -21.17 13.12
N ILE A 264 2.68 -21.52 12.11
CA ILE A 264 3.86 -22.36 12.24
C ILE A 264 5.01 -21.50 12.76
N LYS A 265 5.45 -21.76 14.00
CA LYS A 265 6.64 -21.13 14.56
C LYS A 265 7.87 -21.67 13.82
N VAL A 266 8.56 -20.79 13.10
CA VAL A 266 9.79 -21.12 12.36
C VAL A 266 10.93 -20.28 12.93
N GLU A 267 12.07 -20.92 13.18
CA GLU A 267 13.27 -20.22 13.65
C GLU A 267 13.83 -19.28 12.57
N LYS A 268 14.35 -18.12 12.97
CA LYS A 268 14.86 -17.08 12.07
C LYS A 268 16.40 -17.03 12.15
N PRO A 269 17.13 -16.83 11.04
CA PRO A 269 16.63 -16.61 9.67
C PRO A 269 16.13 -17.90 9.02
N SER A 270 15.14 -17.77 8.13
CA SER A 270 14.56 -18.92 7.42
C SER A 270 14.36 -18.65 5.94
N ILE A 271 14.91 -19.54 5.12
CA ILE A 271 14.67 -19.56 3.67
C ILE A 271 13.19 -19.81 3.39
N PHE A 272 12.54 -20.66 4.19
CA PHE A 272 11.11 -20.91 4.08
C PHE A 272 10.30 -19.63 4.27
N LEU A 273 10.55 -18.88 5.36
CA LEU A 273 9.88 -17.58 5.59
C LEU A 273 10.12 -16.58 4.45
N SER A 274 11.33 -16.60 3.88
CA SER A 274 11.74 -15.69 2.81
C SER A 274 11.00 -15.98 1.50
N ILE A 275 10.93 -17.24 1.08
CA ILE A 275 10.17 -17.68 -0.09
C ILE A 275 8.69 -17.41 0.13
N TYR A 276 8.19 -17.78 1.30
CA TYR A 276 6.79 -17.69 1.66
C TYR A 276 6.27 -16.24 1.69
N GLY A 277 6.96 -15.32 2.38
CA GLY A 277 6.55 -13.91 2.44
C GLY A 277 6.63 -13.23 1.06
N SER A 278 7.63 -13.56 0.26
CA SER A 278 7.75 -13.07 -1.12
C SER A 278 6.61 -13.57 -2.01
N ALA A 279 6.33 -14.87 -1.94
CA ALA A 279 5.24 -15.49 -2.69
C ALA A 279 3.89 -14.88 -2.30
N LEU A 280 3.62 -14.73 -1.01
CA LEU A 280 2.40 -14.10 -0.50
C LEU A 280 2.24 -12.67 -1.05
N LYS A 281 3.28 -11.83 -0.96
CA LYS A 281 3.21 -10.45 -1.47
C LYS A 281 3.00 -10.41 -2.99
N ALA A 282 3.63 -11.34 -3.72
CA ALA A 282 3.45 -11.46 -5.16
C ALA A 282 2.05 -11.94 -5.55
N VAL A 283 1.52 -12.96 -4.87
CA VAL A 283 0.17 -13.49 -5.10
C VAL A 283 -0.88 -12.41 -4.89
N TRP A 284 -0.78 -11.61 -3.81
CA TRP A 284 -1.67 -10.46 -3.60
C TRP A 284 -1.58 -9.43 -4.73
N GLY A 285 -0.37 -9.10 -5.18
CA GLY A 285 -0.15 -8.19 -6.31
C GLY A 285 -0.77 -8.69 -7.62
N ILE A 286 -0.55 -9.97 -7.95
CA ILE A 286 -1.10 -10.63 -9.15
C ILE A 286 -2.63 -10.72 -9.06
N THR A 287 -3.18 -11.01 -7.88
CA THR A 287 -4.63 -11.05 -7.63
C THR A 287 -5.27 -9.71 -7.97
N HIS A 288 -4.77 -8.62 -7.39
CA HIS A 288 -5.28 -7.27 -7.66
C HIS A 288 -5.12 -6.88 -9.13
N ALA A 289 -3.98 -7.21 -9.75
CA ALA A 289 -3.75 -6.93 -11.17
C ALA A 289 -4.77 -7.67 -12.06
N THR A 290 -5.08 -8.92 -11.73
CA THR A 290 -6.07 -9.75 -12.42
C THR A 290 -7.47 -9.16 -12.25
N VAL A 291 -7.84 -8.75 -11.04
CA VAL A 291 -9.13 -8.10 -10.74
C VAL A 291 -9.31 -6.82 -11.56
N PHE A 292 -8.28 -5.96 -11.62
CA PHE A 292 -8.38 -4.74 -12.41
C PHE A 292 -8.50 -5.01 -13.91
N LEU A 293 -7.78 -6.00 -14.44
CA LEU A 293 -7.97 -6.44 -15.82
C LEU A 293 -9.39 -6.96 -16.07
N MET A 294 -9.93 -7.76 -15.15
CA MET A 294 -11.31 -8.26 -15.26
C MET A 294 -12.32 -7.13 -15.30
N TYR A 295 -12.20 -6.11 -14.45
CA TYR A 295 -13.09 -4.95 -14.48
C TYR A 295 -12.88 -4.11 -15.74
N ALA A 296 -11.63 -3.89 -16.15
CA ALA A 296 -11.29 -3.11 -17.34
C ALA A 296 -11.81 -3.74 -18.65
N PHE A 297 -12.00 -5.07 -18.69
CA PHE A 297 -12.57 -5.79 -19.84
C PHE A 297 -14.07 -6.10 -19.72
N LYS A 298 -14.71 -5.83 -18.57
CA LYS A 298 -16.15 -6.08 -18.33
C LYS A 298 -16.96 -4.77 -18.25
N THR A 299 -16.78 -3.91 -19.24
CA THR A 299 -17.39 -2.57 -19.29
C THR A 299 -18.92 -2.60 -19.12
N ASP A 300 -19.61 -3.65 -19.61
CA ASP A 300 -21.09 -3.72 -19.59
C ASP A 300 -21.69 -4.46 -18.38
N SER A 301 -20.94 -4.63 -17.28
CA SER A 301 -21.41 -5.36 -16.10
C SER A 301 -22.05 -4.43 -15.06
N VAL A 302 -23.08 -4.91 -14.35
CA VAL A 302 -23.71 -4.21 -13.21
C VAL A 302 -22.67 -3.81 -12.15
N GLN A 303 -21.65 -4.65 -11.95
CA GLN A 303 -20.56 -4.38 -11.02
C GLN A 303 -19.74 -3.17 -11.43
N VAL A 304 -19.38 -3.05 -12.71
CA VAL A 304 -18.65 -1.88 -13.23
C VAL A 304 -19.54 -0.65 -13.20
N ALA A 305 -20.83 -0.76 -13.58
CA ALA A 305 -21.77 0.34 -13.48
C ALA A 305 -21.91 0.87 -12.03
N PHE A 306 -21.94 -0.03 -11.05
CA PHE A 306 -21.92 0.34 -9.63
C PHE A 306 -20.61 1.04 -9.25
N LEU A 307 -19.45 0.49 -9.59
CA LEU A 307 -18.14 1.08 -9.27
C LEU A 307 -17.92 2.44 -9.94
N GLU A 308 -18.51 2.64 -11.12
CA GLU A 308 -18.45 3.89 -11.86
C GLU A 308 -19.51 4.92 -11.42
N HIS A 309 -20.36 4.58 -10.44
CA HIS A 309 -21.46 5.44 -10.00
C HIS A 309 -20.95 6.84 -9.60
N PRO A 310 -21.63 7.94 -9.98
CA PRO A 310 -21.16 9.31 -9.74
C PRO A 310 -20.82 9.61 -8.28
N ILE A 311 -21.58 9.07 -7.33
CA ILE A 311 -21.31 9.22 -5.88
C ILE A 311 -19.96 8.61 -5.52
N LEU A 312 -19.65 7.40 -6.02
CA LEU A 312 -18.36 6.78 -5.77
C LEU A 312 -17.21 7.55 -6.42
N ARG A 313 -17.44 8.23 -7.56
CA ARG A 313 -16.44 9.12 -8.16
C ARG A 313 -16.13 10.32 -7.28
N VAL A 314 -17.12 10.89 -6.59
CA VAL A 314 -16.92 11.97 -5.62
C VAL A 314 -16.11 11.46 -4.43
N LEU A 315 -16.50 10.32 -3.85
CA LEU A 315 -15.77 9.69 -2.74
C LEU A 315 -14.33 9.34 -3.13
N ALA A 316 -14.10 8.85 -4.36
CA ALA A 316 -12.77 8.55 -4.86
C ALA A 316 -11.89 9.81 -4.96
N LYS A 317 -12.46 10.99 -5.28
CA LYS A 317 -11.72 12.25 -5.29
C LYS A 317 -11.38 12.74 -3.88
N LEU A 318 -12.26 12.51 -2.90
CA LEU A 318 -12.07 12.89 -1.50
C LEU A 318 -11.17 11.90 -0.73
N SER A 319 -11.02 10.66 -1.21
CA SER A 319 -10.27 9.59 -0.55
C SER A 319 -8.87 10.00 -0.10
N TYR A 320 -8.17 10.78 -0.93
CA TYR A 320 -6.84 11.31 -0.61
C TYR A 320 -6.86 12.25 0.60
N SER A 321 -7.79 13.22 0.62
CA SER A 321 -7.94 14.15 1.73
C SER A 321 -8.33 13.43 3.02
N ILE A 322 -9.22 12.44 2.94
CA ILE A 322 -9.60 11.61 4.09
C ILE A 322 -8.36 10.86 4.61
N TYR A 323 -7.60 10.23 3.73
CA TYR A 323 -6.43 9.44 4.09
C TYR A 323 -5.35 10.25 4.84
N ILE A 324 -5.06 11.48 4.42
CA ILE A 324 -4.05 12.32 5.09
C ILE A 324 -4.57 13.00 6.38
N VAL A 325 -5.88 13.23 6.48
CA VAL A 325 -6.48 13.91 7.64
C VAL A 325 -6.82 12.93 8.77
N GLN A 326 -7.28 11.71 8.45
CA GLN A 326 -7.86 10.77 9.41
C GLN A 326 -6.95 10.51 10.63
N TYR A 327 -5.65 10.30 10.40
CA TYR A 327 -4.73 9.98 11.48
C TYR A 327 -4.42 11.18 12.37
N SER A 328 -4.37 12.38 11.80
CA SER A 328 -4.21 13.62 12.56
C SER A 328 -5.41 13.86 13.48
N ILE A 329 -6.64 13.60 13.02
CA ILE A 329 -7.85 13.67 13.84
C ILE A 329 -7.81 12.60 14.93
N ILE A 330 -7.51 11.36 14.57
CA ILE A 330 -7.40 10.23 15.51
C ILE A 330 -6.38 10.56 16.62
N HIS A 331 -5.20 11.08 16.25
CA HIS A 331 -4.18 11.49 17.21
C HIS A 331 -4.66 12.64 18.11
N MET A 332 -5.34 13.64 17.55
CA MET A 332 -5.88 14.76 18.31
C MET A 332 -6.91 14.28 19.34
N VAL A 333 -7.88 13.47 18.93
CA VAL A 333 -8.93 12.94 19.82
C VAL A 333 -8.30 12.10 20.93
N TYR A 334 -7.44 11.13 20.59
CA TYR A 334 -6.87 10.23 21.59
C TYR A 334 -5.84 10.88 22.51
N SER A 335 -5.14 11.92 22.05
CA SER A 335 -4.24 12.70 22.91
C SER A 335 -4.98 13.61 23.90
N ASN A 336 -6.29 13.81 23.74
CA ASN A 336 -7.13 14.62 24.62
C ASN A 336 -8.05 13.79 25.53
N LEU A 337 -7.96 12.46 25.51
CA LEU A 337 -8.70 11.64 26.45
C LEU A 337 -8.08 11.74 27.85
N SER A 338 -8.94 11.95 28.83
CA SER A 338 -8.61 12.04 30.26
C SER A 338 -8.92 10.75 31.03
N VAL A 339 -9.75 9.86 30.47
CA VAL A 339 -10.19 8.62 31.10
C VAL A 339 -9.77 7.38 30.30
N PRO A 340 -9.56 6.24 30.98
CA PRO A 340 -9.35 4.95 30.33
C PRO A 340 -10.56 4.54 29.49
N ILE A 341 -10.30 4.04 28.28
CA ILE A 341 -11.33 3.57 27.35
C ILE A 341 -11.79 2.17 27.76
N ARG A 342 -13.07 1.88 27.64
CA ARG A 342 -13.59 0.51 27.66
C ARG A 342 -13.72 -0.01 26.22
N TYR A 343 -13.15 -1.18 25.98
CA TYR A 343 -13.20 -1.85 24.68
C TYR A 343 -14.43 -2.75 24.61
N ASP A 344 -15.45 -2.40 23.82
CA ASP A 344 -16.58 -3.30 23.54
C ASP A 344 -16.48 -3.81 22.10
N MET A 345 -17.03 -4.99 21.79
CA MET A 345 -16.82 -5.74 20.55
C MET A 345 -17.06 -4.93 19.26
N PHE A 346 -17.80 -3.82 19.35
CA PHE A 346 -18.12 -2.94 18.23
C PHE A 346 -17.84 -1.45 18.46
N ASN A 347 -17.44 -1.00 19.66
CA ASN A 347 -17.20 0.42 19.95
C ASN A 347 -16.22 0.66 21.10
N THR A 348 -15.44 1.74 21.01
CA THR A 348 -14.73 2.32 22.15
C THR A 348 -15.67 3.28 22.89
N VAL A 349 -16.04 2.97 24.13
CA VAL A 349 -16.85 3.87 24.98
C VAL A 349 -15.94 4.44 26.08
N SER A 350 -15.98 5.76 26.28
CA SER A 350 -15.20 6.49 27.29
C SER A 350 -15.67 6.20 28.72
#